data_AF-A0A0U1P3I6-F1
#
_entry.id   AF-A0A0U1P3I6-F1
#
_cell.length_a   1.000
_cell.length_b   1.000
_cell.length_c   1.000
_cell.angle_alpha   90.00
_cell.angle_beta   90.00
_cell.angle_gamma   90.00
#
_symmetry.space_group_name_H-M   'P 1'
#
loop_
_entity.id
_entity.type
_entity.pdbx_description
1 polymer ?
#
loop_
_entity_poly.entity_id
_entity_poly.type
_entity_poly.pdbx_seq_one_letter_code
_entity_poly.pdbx_strand_id
1 'polypeptide(L)'
;MSIIILVCGLVLMSLLIAIKNDVIKNVSFRDVRGKKRLDRILKFVRLAPFLAIVVIGILIVTYLKTKYYIRLSHAWLVVQFWMLSAIYYYLFMISNRKSKLSIIGLVLSFAIAFYITPLNHYESVFNHIYTLIPNIFALIMLSISYIIIGDLLNTDTKEKNKT
;
A
#
# COMPACT_ATOMS: atom_id res chain seq x y z
N MET A 1 -7.75 2.94 19.78
CA MET A 1 -6.98 2.01 18.92
C MET A 1 -7.16 2.31 17.43
N SER A 2 -8.39 2.37 16.91
CA SER A 2 -8.66 2.69 15.50
C SER A 2 -8.10 4.04 15.01
N ILE A 3 -8.29 5.13 15.77
CA ILE A 3 -7.72 6.44 15.44
C ILE A 3 -6.18 6.36 15.31
N ILE A 4 -5.52 5.59 16.18
CA ILE A 4 -4.06 5.42 16.15
C ILE A 4 -3.63 4.75 14.84
N ILE A 5 -4.34 3.71 14.39
CA ILE A 5 -4.05 3.02 13.13
C ILE A 5 -4.26 3.97 11.94
N LEU A 6 -5.31 4.79 11.95
CA LEU A 6 -5.57 5.77 10.88
C LEU A 6 -4.49 6.87 10.86
N VAL A 7 -4.15 7.45 12.02
CA VAL A 7 -3.07 8.44 12.13
C VAL A 7 -1.74 7.85 11.69
N CYS A 8 -1.44 6.61 12.11
CA CYS A 8 -0.23 5.91 11.68
C CYS A 8 -0.21 5.70 10.15
N GLY A 9 -1.36 5.35 9.56
CA GLY A 9 -1.53 5.30 8.12
C GLY A 9 -1.19 6.63 7.43
N LEU A 10 -1.65 7.78 7.95
CA LEU A 10 -1.33 9.10 7.38
C LEU A 10 0.16 9.41 7.47
N VAL A 11 0.78 9.12 8.63
CA VAL A 11 2.21 9.34 8.86
C VAL A 11 3.04 8.47 7.91
N LEU A 12 2.64 7.22 7.69
CA LEU A 12 3.28 6.37 6.70
C LEU A 12 3.11 6.95 5.29
N MET A 13 1.92 7.40 4.91
CA MET A 13 1.72 8.02 3.59
C MET A 13 2.58 9.27 3.37
N SER A 14 2.67 10.16 4.36
CA SER A 14 3.53 11.35 4.25
C SER A 14 5.01 10.99 4.15
N LEU A 15 5.47 10.02 4.96
CA LEU A 15 6.82 9.48 4.88
C LEU A 15 7.11 8.86 3.49
N LEU A 16 6.14 8.12 2.94
CA LEU A 16 6.27 7.49 1.63
C LEU A 16 6.47 8.53 0.52
N ILE A 17 5.70 9.62 0.55
CA ILE A 17 5.84 10.74 -0.40
C ILE A 17 7.23 11.37 -0.28
N ALA A 18 7.70 11.62 0.94
CA ALA A 18 9.02 12.21 1.18
C ALA A 18 10.15 11.33 0.62
N ILE A 19 10.13 10.02 0.91
CA ILE A 19 11.12 9.07 0.40
C ILE A 19 11.05 8.96 -1.11
N LYS A 20 9.85 8.90 -1.71
CA LYS A 20 9.70 8.85 -3.16
C LYS A 20 10.37 10.05 -3.84
N ASN A 21 10.13 11.26 -3.32
CA ASN A 21 10.72 12.48 -3.88
C ASN A 21 12.25 12.46 -3.80
N ASP A 22 12.81 11.98 -2.67
CA ASP A 22 14.26 11.83 -2.49
C ASP A 22 14.85 10.80 -3.47
N VAL A 23 14.22 9.63 -3.61
CA VAL A 23 14.68 8.56 -4.51
C VAL A 23 14.65 9.01 -5.96
N ILE A 24 13.56 9.65 -6.42
CA ILE A 24 13.45 10.12 -7.81
C ILE A 24 14.51 11.17 -8.15
N LYS A 25 14.90 12.02 -7.18
CA LYS A 25 15.90 13.06 -7.40
C LYS A 25 17.33 12.51 -7.43
N ASN A 26 17.63 11.52 -6.58
CA ASN A 26 19.00 11.14 -6.24
C ASN A 26 19.45 9.79 -6.83
N VAL A 27 18.54 9.00 -7.41
CA VAL A 27 18.86 7.66 -7.92
C VAL A 27 18.76 7.61 -9.45
N SER A 28 19.85 7.19 -10.09
CA SER A 28 19.85 6.76 -11.50
C SER A 28 19.17 5.39 -11.58
N PHE A 29 18.01 5.34 -12.21
CA PHE A 29 17.23 4.10 -12.28
C PHE A 29 17.84 3.08 -13.25
N ARG A 30 18.74 3.50 -14.15
CA ARG A 30 19.47 2.62 -15.07
C ARG A 30 20.40 1.64 -14.37
N ASP A 31 20.99 2.05 -13.25
CA ASP A 31 22.05 1.27 -12.58
C ASP A 31 21.48 0.23 -11.60
N VAL A 32 20.16 0.19 -11.44
CA VAL A 32 19.51 -0.69 -10.48
C VAL A 32 19.37 -2.11 -11.06
N ARG A 33 20.20 -3.02 -10.55
CA ARG A 33 20.16 -4.44 -10.92
C ARG A 33 18.80 -5.07 -10.59
N GLY A 34 18.19 -5.73 -11.56
CA GLY A 34 16.92 -6.45 -11.36
C GLY A 34 15.67 -5.56 -11.34
N LYS A 35 15.79 -4.28 -11.71
CA LYS A 35 14.69 -3.33 -11.70
C LYS A 35 13.48 -3.75 -12.52
N LYS A 36 13.65 -4.34 -13.70
CA LYS A 36 12.54 -4.90 -14.51
C LYS A 36 11.67 -5.89 -13.72
N ARG A 37 12.26 -6.67 -12.81
CA ARG A 37 11.53 -7.60 -11.93
C ARG A 37 10.77 -6.83 -10.85
N LEU A 38 11.40 -5.83 -10.25
CA LEU A 38 10.78 -4.94 -9.26
C LEU A 38 9.59 -4.19 -9.86
N ASP A 39 9.71 -3.65 -11.08
CA ASP A 39 8.62 -2.95 -11.77
C ASP A 39 7.44 -3.89 -12.05
N ARG A 40 7.71 -5.15 -12.38
CA ARG A 40 6.66 -6.16 -12.59
C ARG A 40 5.91 -6.43 -11.29
N ILE A 41 6.63 -6.54 -10.16
CA ILE A 41 6.03 -6.67 -8.84
C ILE A 41 5.18 -5.43 -8.53
N LEU A 42 5.69 -4.22 -8.79
CA LEU A 42 4.97 -2.98 -8.53
C LEU A 42 3.70 -2.83 -9.38
N LYS A 43 3.75 -3.26 -10.65
CA LYS A 43 2.57 -3.36 -11.53
C LYS A 43 1.53 -4.34 -11.00
N PHE A 44 1.97 -5.48 -10.47
CA PHE A 44 1.07 -6.45 -9.82
C PHE A 44 0.44 -5.86 -8.54
N VAL A 45 1.24 -5.19 -7.71
CA VAL A 45 0.77 -4.49 -6.49
C VAL A 45 -0.30 -3.44 -6.83
N ARG A 46 -0.17 -2.73 -7.95
CA ARG A 46 -1.20 -1.81 -8.44
C ARG A 46 -2.53 -2.52 -8.69
N LEU A 47 -2.53 -3.74 -9.20
CA LEU A 47 -3.75 -4.51 -9.49
C LEU A 47 -4.36 -5.17 -8.24
N ALA A 48 -3.59 -5.38 -7.17
CA ALA A 48 -4.02 -6.10 -5.97
C ALA A 48 -5.34 -5.60 -5.34
N PRO A 49 -5.62 -4.28 -5.21
CA PRO A 49 -6.90 -3.78 -4.69
C PRO A 49 -8.12 -4.24 -5.49
N PHE A 50 -8.01 -4.30 -6.81
CA PHE A 50 -9.09 -4.79 -7.67
C PHE A 50 -9.29 -6.30 -7.51
N LEU A 51 -8.20 -7.07 -7.50
CA LEU A 51 -8.26 -8.51 -7.25
C LEU A 51 -8.90 -8.83 -5.88
N ALA A 52 -8.54 -8.07 -4.84
CA ALA A 52 -9.10 -8.27 -3.51
C ALA A 52 -10.62 -8.02 -3.49
N ILE A 53 -11.10 -6.93 -4.11
CA ILE A 53 -12.55 -6.68 -4.22
C ILE A 53 -13.25 -7.84 -4.94
N VAL A 54 -12.69 -8.32 -6.06
CA VAL A 54 -13.29 -9.41 -6.84
C VAL A 54 -13.38 -10.69 -6.00
N VAL A 55 -12.28 -11.10 -5.37
CA VAL A 55 -12.22 -12.34 -4.56
C VAL A 55 -13.19 -12.26 -3.38
N ILE A 56 -13.20 -11.15 -2.66
CA ILE A 56 -14.10 -10.97 -1.51
C ILE A 56 -15.55 -10.82 -1.94
N GLY A 57 -15.81 -10.17 -3.08
CA GLY A 57 -17.15 -10.11 -3.68
C GLY A 57 -17.70 -11.51 -3.96
N ILE A 58 -16.90 -12.37 -4.59
CA ILE A 58 -17.26 -13.78 -4.83
C ILE A 58 -17.54 -14.50 -3.51
N LEU A 59 -16.65 -14.38 -2.51
CA LEU A 59 -16.80 -15.04 -1.21
C LEU A 59 -18.04 -14.57 -0.44
N ILE A 60 -18.38 -13.28 -0.51
CA ILE A 60 -19.59 -12.72 0.12
C ILE A 60 -20.86 -13.29 -0.52
N VAL A 61 -20.90 -13.33 -1.85
CA VAL A 61 -22.09 -13.83 -2.59
C VAL A 61 -22.29 -15.33 -2.36
N THR A 62 -21.20 -16.10 -2.30
CA THR A 62 -21.23 -17.56 -2.28
C THR A 62 -21.30 -18.16 -0.87
N TYR A 63 -20.55 -17.61 0.11
CA TYR A 63 -20.38 -18.24 1.43
C TYR A 63 -20.67 -17.30 2.61
N LEU A 64 -20.31 -16.01 2.51
CA LEU A 64 -20.28 -15.07 3.65
C LEU A 64 -21.43 -14.05 3.58
N LYS A 65 -22.66 -14.52 3.78
CA LYS A 65 -23.88 -13.69 3.71
C LYS A 65 -24.09 -12.75 4.90
N THR A 66 -23.30 -12.88 5.97
CA THR A 66 -23.44 -12.07 7.19
C THR A 66 -22.32 -11.02 7.32
N LYS A 67 -22.69 -9.81 7.76
CA LYS A 67 -21.78 -8.66 7.97
C LYS A 67 -20.95 -8.30 6.73
N TYR A 68 -21.50 -8.43 5.53
CA TYR A 68 -20.80 -8.19 4.26
C TYR A 68 -20.13 -6.81 4.21
N TYR A 69 -20.80 -5.76 4.71
CA TYR A 69 -20.27 -4.41 4.71
C TYR A 69 -18.97 -4.30 5.54
N ILE A 70 -18.94 -4.92 6.72
CA ILE A 70 -17.77 -4.90 7.62
C ILE A 70 -16.62 -5.67 6.99
N ARG A 71 -16.89 -6.83 6.39
CA ARG A 71 -15.89 -7.67 5.72
C ARG A 71 -15.28 -6.99 4.49
N LEU A 72 -16.10 -6.27 3.72
CA LEU A 72 -15.62 -5.52 2.57
C LEU A 72 -14.77 -4.32 3.02
N SER A 73 -15.22 -3.58 4.03
CA SER A 73 -14.48 -2.46 4.62
C SER A 73 -13.13 -2.91 5.21
N HIS A 74 -13.15 -4.03 5.93
CA HIS A 74 -11.97 -4.70 6.48
C HIS A 74 -10.93 -5.00 5.39
N ALA A 75 -11.33 -5.77 4.39
CA ALA A 75 -10.42 -6.15 3.32
C ALA A 75 -9.90 -4.94 2.53
N TRP A 76 -10.77 -3.95 2.31
CA TRP A 76 -10.41 -2.72 1.63
C TRP A 76 -9.27 -2.00 2.34
N LEU A 77 -9.34 -1.86 3.67
CA LEU A 77 -8.29 -1.23 4.46
C LEU A 77 -7.01 -2.09 4.55
N VAL A 78 -7.16 -3.39 4.79
CA VAL A 78 -6.03 -4.34 4.91
C VAL A 78 -5.16 -4.32 3.66
N VAL A 79 -5.77 -4.33 2.48
CA VAL A 79 -5.05 -4.33 1.21
C VAL A 79 -4.23 -3.05 1.02
N GLN A 80 -4.68 -1.90 1.55
CA GLN A 80 -3.88 -0.68 1.47
C GLN A 80 -2.58 -0.80 2.27
N PHE A 81 -2.60 -1.37 3.47
CA PHE A 81 -1.37 -1.56 4.26
C PHE A 81 -0.41 -2.56 3.62
N TRP A 82 -0.93 -3.63 3.00
CA TRP A 82 -0.13 -4.54 2.18
C TRP A 82 0.49 -3.83 0.97
N MET A 83 -0.28 -2.96 0.31
CA MET A 83 0.19 -2.15 -0.80
C MET A 83 1.31 -1.19 -0.37
N LEU A 84 1.15 -0.49 0.76
CA LEU A 84 2.20 0.38 1.31
C LEU A 84 3.49 -0.40 1.57
N SER A 85 3.39 -1.57 2.22
CA SER A 85 4.55 -2.40 2.54
C SER A 85 5.34 -2.78 1.27
N ALA A 86 4.63 -3.14 0.20
CA ALA A 86 5.25 -3.46 -1.08
C ALA A 86 5.90 -2.25 -1.76
N ILE A 87 5.31 -1.05 -1.66
CA ILE A 87 5.93 0.18 -2.21
C ILE A 87 7.18 0.55 -1.40
N TYR A 88 7.14 0.45 -0.07
CA TYR A 88 8.32 0.67 0.76
C TYR A 88 9.44 -0.33 0.44
N TYR A 89 9.09 -1.59 0.18
CA TYR A 89 10.04 -2.60 -0.27
C TYR A 89 10.70 -2.20 -1.59
N TYR A 90 9.89 -1.77 -2.56
CA TYR A 90 10.38 -1.31 -3.85
C TYR A 90 11.35 -0.12 -3.70
N LEU A 91 10.98 0.90 -2.92
CA LEU A 91 11.83 2.06 -2.66
C LEU A 91 13.12 1.68 -1.93
N PHE A 92 13.05 0.76 -0.97
CA PHE A 92 14.22 0.25 -0.27
C PHE A 92 15.22 -0.44 -1.20
N MET A 93 14.72 -1.26 -2.12
CA MET A 93 15.54 -2.02 -3.07
C MET A 93 16.22 -1.12 -4.11
N ILE A 94 15.63 0.03 -4.43
CA ILE A 94 16.13 0.95 -5.46
C ILE A 94 16.99 2.05 -4.86
N SER A 95 16.74 2.44 -3.61
CA SER A 95 17.54 3.43 -2.91
C SER A 95 18.99 2.93 -2.74
N ASN A 96 19.96 3.59 -3.39
CA ASN A 96 21.39 3.32 -3.24
C ASN A 96 21.85 3.28 -1.77
N ARG A 97 21.25 4.12 -0.91
CA ARG A 97 21.60 4.22 0.51
C ARG A 97 20.83 3.26 1.42
N LYS A 98 19.95 2.39 0.86
CA LYS A 98 19.06 1.50 1.63
C LYS A 98 18.40 2.23 2.81
N SER A 99 17.64 3.30 2.51
CA SER A 99 17.13 4.23 3.50
C SER A 99 16.48 3.50 4.68
N LYS A 100 16.99 3.75 5.90
CA LYS A 100 16.46 3.19 7.15
C LYS A 100 14.98 3.52 7.31
N LEU A 101 14.55 4.69 6.83
CA LEU A 101 13.16 5.11 6.84
C LEU A 101 12.27 4.22 5.96
N SER A 102 12.77 3.72 4.83
CA SER A 102 12.02 2.76 3.99
C SER A 102 11.84 1.42 4.68
N ILE A 103 12.85 0.93 5.42
CA ILE A 103 12.73 -0.29 6.23
C ILE A 103 11.71 -0.08 7.35
N ILE A 104 11.79 1.05 8.07
CA ILE A 104 10.86 1.36 9.17
C ILE A 104 9.42 1.41 8.63
N GLY A 105 9.21 2.10 7.50
CA GLY A 105 7.90 2.16 6.84
C GLY A 105 7.40 0.78 6.40
N LEU A 106 8.28 -0.06 5.85
CA LEU A 106 7.98 -1.44 5.46
C LEU A 106 7.54 -2.29 6.66
N VAL A 107 8.32 -2.28 7.73
CA VAL A 107 8.06 -3.10 8.92
C VAL A 107 6.78 -2.65 9.61
N LEU A 108 6.58 -1.33 9.75
CA LEU A 108 5.40 -0.79 10.42
C LEU A 108 4.12 -1.04 9.62
N SER A 109 4.14 -0.82 8.30
CA SER A 109 3.00 -1.12 7.44
C SER A 109 2.67 -2.62 7.42
N PHE A 110 3.68 -3.48 7.38
CA PHE A 110 3.51 -4.93 7.46
C PHE A 110 2.93 -5.38 8.80
N ALA A 111 3.44 -4.84 9.92
CA ALA A 111 2.96 -5.16 11.26
C ALA A 111 1.48 -4.75 11.44
N ILE A 112 1.10 -3.57 10.95
CA ILE A 112 -0.29 -3.13 10.96
C ILE A 112 -1.12 -4.08 10.10
N ALA A 113 -0.72 -4.35 8.86
CA ALA A 113 -1.44 -5.25 7.97
C ALA A 113 -1.69 -6.61 8.62
N PHE A 114 -0.66 -7.21 9.23
CA PHE A 114 -0.76 -8.49 9.93
C PHE A 114 -1.73 -8.41 11.11
N TYR A 115 -1.63 -7.36 11.93
CA TYR A 115 -2.50 -7.16 13.09
C TYR A 115 -3.98 -7.00 12.71
N ILE A 116 -4.28 -6.24 11.65
CA ILE A 116 -5.67 -6.02 11.20
C ILE A 116 -6.18 -7.11 10.25
N THR A 117 -5.34 -8.05 9.79
CA THR A 117 -5.77 -9.12 8.87
C THR A 117 -6.82 -10.05 9.48
N PRO A 118 -6.72 -10.50 10.75
CA PRO A 118 -7.80 -11.25 11.38
C PRO A 118 -9.05 -10.38 11.57
N LEU A 119 -10.19 -10.85 11.05
CA LEU A 119 -11.46 -10.10 11.12
C LEU A 119 -11.85 -9.74 12.56
N ASN A 120 -11.58 -10.62 13.53
CA ASN A 120 -11.89 -10.37 14.95
C ASN A 120 -11.12 -9.16 15.51
N HIS A 121 -9.86 -8.99 15.12
CA HIS A 121 -9.08 -7.82 15.52
C HIS A 121 -9.55 -6.55 14.82
N TYR A 122 -9.92 -6.64 13.54
CA TYR A 122 -10.51 -5.49 12.84
C TYR A 122 -11.83 -5.07 13.49
N GLU A 123 -12.75 -6.02 13.73
CA GLU A 123 -14.02 -5.74 14.38
C GLU A 123 -13.82 -5.14 15.76
N SER A 124 -12.91 -5.67 16.60
CA SER A 124 -12.67 -5.11 17.94
C SER A 124 -12.09 -3.69 17.89
N VAL A 125 -11.24 -3.39 16.91
CA VAL A 125 -10.61 -2.08 16.75
C VAL A 125 -11.58 -1.05 16.18
N PHE A 126 -12.40 -1.43 15.20
CA PHE A 126 -13.28 -0.54 14.44
C PHE A 126 -14.75 -0.63 14.84
N ASN A 127 -15.12 -1.40 15.87
CA ASN A 127 -16.51 -1.60 16.32
C ASN A 127 -17.28 -0.28 16.59
N HIS A 128 -16.55 0.73 17.08
CA HIS A 128 -17.12 2.01 17.50
C HIS A 128 -17.03 3.12 16.45
N ILE A 129 -16.41 2.84 15.30
CA ILE A 129 -16.24 3.81 14.23
C ILE A 129 -17.16 3.42 13.10
N TYR A 130 -17.95 4.38 12.61
CA TYR A 130 -18.70 4.20 11.38
C TYR A 130 -17.75 3.71 10.30
N THR A 131 -18.04 2.52 9.79
CA THR A 131 -17.25 1.78 8.80
C THR A 131 -17.06 2.55 7.48
N LEU A 132 -17.75 3.69 7.33
CA LEU A 132 -17.50 4.73 6.33
C LEU A 132 -16.13 5.41 6.47
N ILE A 133 -15.67 5.69 7.70
CA ILE A 133 -14.39 6.38 7.95
C ILE A 133 -13.17 5.58 7.43
N PRO A 134 -12.98 4.30 7.79
CA PRO A 134 -11.86 3.52 7.25
C PRO A 134 -11.96 3.35 5.73
N ASN A 135 -13.16 3.37 5.14
CA ASN A 135 -13.33 3.31 3.69
C ASN A 135 -12.83 4.58 2.98
N ILE A 136 -13.20 5.76 3.48
CA ILE A 136 -12.69 7.04 2.97
C ILE A 136 -11.18 7.07 3.09
N PHE A 137 -10.65 6.64 4.23
CA PHE A 137 -9.23 6.62 4.49
C PHE A 137 -8.48 5.70 3.51
N ALA A 138 -8.98 4.48 3.32
CA ALA A 138 -8.43 3.54 2.37
C ALA A 138 -8.51 4.04 0.92
N LEU A 139 -9.55 4.79 0.56
CA LEU A 139 -9.65 5.43 -0.77
C LEU A 139 -8.58 6.50 -0.98
N ILE A 140 -8.31 7.31 0.05
CA ILE A 140 -7.24 8.33 0.01
C ILE A 140 -5.87 7.63 -0.13
N MET A 141 -5.63 6.59 0.67
CA MET A 141 -4.40 5.80 0.61
C MET A 141 -4.20 5.22 -0.79
N LEU A 142 -5.24 4.59 -1.35
CA LEU A 142 -5.21 4.02 -2.68
C LEU A 142 -4.84 5.05 -3.74
N SER A 143 -5.49 6.22 -3.71
CA SER A 143 -5.29 7.28 -4.70
C SER A 143 -3.83 7.76 -4.71
N ILE A 144 -3.28 8.01 -3.52
CA ILE A 144 -1.88 8.44 -3.39
C ILE A 144 -0.93 7.31 -3.80
N SER A 145 -1.17 6.07 -3.38
CA SER A 145 -0.34 4.92 -3.76
C SER A 145 -0.35 4.69 -5.27
N TYR A 146 -1.47 4.92 -5.96
CA TYR A 146 -1.57 4.86 -7.41
C TYR A 146 -0.72 5.93 -8.11
N ILE A 147 -0.76 7.16 -7.62
CA ILE A 147 0.07 8.26 -8.14
C ILE A 147 1.55 7.92 -7.95
N ILE A 148 1.95 7.47 -6.76
CA ILE A 148 3.33 7.12 -6.44
C ILE A 148 3.83 5.98 -7.34
N ILE A 149 3.04 4.91 -7.51
CA ILE A 149 3.41 3.81 -8.41
C ILE A 149 3.54 4.32 -9.85
N GLY A 150 2.61 5.17 -10.30
CA GLY A 150 2.66 5.80 -11.62
C GLY A 150 3.95 6.58 -11.85
N ASP A 151 4.33 7.46 -10.91
CA ASP A 151 5.57 8.22 -10.94
C ASP A 151 6.79 7.30 -11.05
N LEU A 152 6.87 6.29 -10.16
CA LEU A 152 8.00 5.37 -10.08
C LEU A 152 8.18 4.52 -11.34
N LEU A 153 7.08 4.15 -12.01
CA LEU A 153 7.11 3.40 -13.28
C LEU A 153 7.41 4.31 -14.48
N ASN A 154 6.95 5.56 -14.47
CA ASN A 154 7.12 6.48 -15.59
C ASN A 154 8.53 7.07 -15.67
N THR A 155 9.27 7.12 -14.55
CA THR A 155 10.63 7.67 -14.49
C THR A 155 11.58 6.93 -15.46
N ASP A 156 11.37 5.64 -15.67
CA ASP A 156 12.12 4.81 -16.64
C ASP A 156 11.92 5.22 -18.10
N THR A 157 10.68 5.52 -18.48
CA THR A 157 10.34 5.93 -19.84
C THR A 157 11.03 7.24 -20.20
N LYS A 158 11.13 8.17 -19.23
CA LYS A 158 11.82 9.45 -19.43
C LYS A 158 13.33 9.29 -19.52
N GLU A 159 13.92 8.37 -18.75
CA GLU A 159 15.36 8.08 -18.88
C GLU A 159 15.69 7.40 -20.22
N LYS A 160 14.85 6.51 -20.75
CA LYS A 160 15.10 5.85 -22.06
C LYS A 160 15.02 6.78 -23.27
N ASN A 161 14.20 7.83 -23.21
CA ASN A 161 14.02 8.78 -24.33
C ASN A 161 15.10 9.88 -24.40
N LYS A 162 16.03 9.94 -23.42
CA LYS A 162 17.14 10.91 -23.39
C LYS A 162 18.45 10.38 -24.00
N THR A 163 18.45 9.15 -24.51
CA THR A 163 19.55 8.47 -25.22
C THR A 163 19.12 8.22 -26.65
#